data_AF-A0A926WYP0-F1
#
_entry.id   AF-A0A926WYP0-F1
#
_cell.length_a   1.000
_cell.length_b   1.000
_cell.length_c   1.000
_cell.angle_alpha   90.00
_cell.angle_beta   90.00
_cell.angle_gamma   90.00
#
_symmetry.space_group_name_H-M   'P 1'
#
loop_
_entity.id
_entity.type
_entity.pdbx_description
1 polymer ?
#
loop_
_entity_poly.entity_id
_entity_poly.type
_entity_poly.pdbx_seq_one_letter_code
_entity_poly.pdbx_strand_id
1 'polypeptide(L)'
;MPNHIHGIIVINSPDINIANKTDRGDAINRVPAPDIPIPAKIPAPAIPAIKISTNRGGITGKHNPMLSSHSLGKIIRWYKGRCTFETRSIKTCPIAPEFAWQSRFHDYIIRDELILNRIRNYIVRNPETWKGCR
;
A
#
# COMPACT_ATOMS: atom_id res chain seq x y z
N MET A 1 2.31 -19.84 -6.35
CA MET A 1 3.62 -20.31 -5.84
C MET A 1 3.79 -19.83 -4.41
N PRO A 2 4.55 -20.54 -3.56
CA PRO A 2 4.66 -20.17 -2.15
C PRO A 2 5.34 -18.82 -1.89
N ASN A 3 6.12 -18.28 -2.85
CA ASN A 3 6.94 -17.07 -2.67
C ASN A 3 6.52 -15.84 -3.49
N HIS A 4 5.58 -15.98 -4.44
CA HIS A 4 5.10 -14.87 -5.27
C HIS A 4 3.69 -15.11 -5.81
N ILE A 5 3.02 -14.02 -6.18
CA ILE A 5 1.69 -14.00 -6.77
C ILE A 5 1.72 -13.43 -8.17
N HIS A 6 0.80 -13.88 -9.02
CA HIS A 6 0.51 -13.29 -10.33
C HIS A 6 -0.91 -12.74 -10.30
N GLY A 7 -1.11 -11.52 -10.78
CA GLY A 7 -2.41 -10.87 -10.74
C GLY A 7 -2.48 -9.71 -11.72
N ILE A 8 -3.71 -9.35 -12.08
CA ILE A 8 -4.00 -8.18 -12.90
C ILE A 8 -4.51 -7.09 -11.98
N ILE A 9 -3.90 -5.91 -12.04
CA ILE A 9 -4.30 -4.75 -11.25
C ILE A 9 -4.93 -3.74 -12.19
N VAL A 10 -6.15 -3.33 -11.87
CA VAL A 10 -6.85 -2.24 -12.55
C VAL A 10 -6.84 -1.03 -11.62
N ILE A 11 -6.20 0.05 -12.07
CA ILE A 11 -6.18 1.32 -11.33
C ILE A 11 -7.09 2.28 -12.07
N ASN A 12 -8.30 2.47 -11.53
CA ASN A 12 -9.20 3.49 -12.03
C ASN A 12 -8.81 4.82 -11.39
N SER A 13 -8.50 5.82 -12.20
CA SER A 13 -8.46 7.20 -11.72
C SER A 13 -9.90 7.59 -11.38
N PRO A 14 -10.23 7.98 -10.14
CA PRO A 14 -11.53 8.59 -9.89
C PRO A 14 -11.61 9.86 -10.73
N ASP A 15 -12.77 10.08 -11.36
CA ASP A 15 -13.04 11.34 -12.06
C ASP A 15 -12.62 12.51 -11.17
N ILE A 16 -11.85 13.42 -11.75
CA ILE A 16 -11.28 14.59 -11.06
C ILE A 16 -12.43 15.57 -10.79
N ASN A 17 -13.26 15.25 -9.80
CA ASN A 17 -14.18 16.18 -9.13
C ASN A 17 -13.98 16.04 -7.63
N ILE A 18 -12.71 16.10 -7.21
CA ILE A 18 -12.32 16.16 -5.80
C ILE A 18 -11.81 17.57 -5.53
N ALA A 19 -12.69 18.56 -5.67
CA ALA A 19 -12.43 19.91 -5.16
C ALA A 19 -12.51 19.97 -3.61
N ASN A 20 -13.03 18.92 -2.95
CA ASN A 20 -13.28 18.94 -1.50
C ASN A 20 -13.04 17.57 -0.81
N LYS A 21 -11.96 16.86 -1.10
CA LYS A 21 -11.42 15.96 -0.06
C LYS A 21 -10.36 16.75 0.67
N THR A 22 -10.78 17.29 1.82
CA THR A 22 -9.88 17.40 2.97
C THR A 22 -8.99 16.17 2.97
N ASP A 23 -7.70 16.42 3.12
CA ASP A 23 -6.61 15.46 3.27
C ASP A 23 -7.01 14.41 4.31
N ARG A 24 -7.87 13.46 3.91
CA ARG A 24 -8.23 12.29 4.68
C ARG A 24 -6.96 11.50 4.60
N GLY A 25 -6.04 11.80 5.51
CA GLY A 25 -4.83 11.04 5.71
C GLY A 25 -5.25 9.60 5.57
N ASP A 26 -4.73 8.95 4.52
CA ASP A 26 -5.01 7.55 4.22
C ASP A 26 -5.03 6.80 5.56
N ALA A 27 -5.93 5.84 5.78
CA ALA A 27 -6.05 5.11 7.06
C ALA A 27 -4.70 4.66 7.66
N ILE A 28 -3.72 4.50 6.78
CA ILE A 28 -2.26 4.47 6.90
C ILE A 28 -1.61 5.43 7.94
N ASN A 29 -2.08 6.67 8.13
CA ASN A 29 -1.47 7.68 9.02
C ASN A 29 -2.20 7.84 10.37
N ARG A 30 -3.23 7.03 10.66
CA ARG A 30 -3.81 6.99 12.00
C ARG A 30 -2.90 6.18 12.91
N VAL A 31 -1.91 6.84 13.51
CA VAL A 31 -1.39 6.38 14.80
C VAL A 31 -2.54 6.58 15.79
N PRO A 32 -2.93 5.59 16.60
CA PRO A 32 -3.73 5.87 17.78
C PRO A 32 -2.91 6.88 18.59
N ALA A 33 -3.37 8.11 18.67
CA ALA A 33 -2.84 9.00 19.70
C ALA A 33 -3.17 8.30 21.03
N PRO A 34 -2.21 8.17 21.97
CA PRO A 34 -2.61 7.87 23.33
C PRO A 34 -3.67 8.91 23.73
N ASP A 35 -4.76 8.47 24.34
CA ASP A 35 -5.77 9.36 24.92
C ASP A 35 -5.11 10.13 26.06
N ILE A 36 -4.33 11.15 25.72
CA ILE A 36 -3.89 12.15 26.69
C ILE A 36 -5.17 12.93 26.98
N PRO A 37 -5.67 12.93 28.23
CA PRO A 37 -6.79 13.77 28.59
C PRO A 37 -6.34 15.21 28.38
N ILE A 38 -6.80 15.86 27.30
CA ILE A 38 -6.61 17.29 27.13
C ILE A 38 -7.55 17.93 28.17
N PRO A 39 -7.04 18.63 29.20
CA PRO A 39 -7.92 19.30 30.15
C PRO A 39 -8.78 20.30 29.37
N ALA A 40 -10.10 20.14 29.47
CA ALA A 40 -11.03 21.07 28.89
C ALA A 40 -10.76 22.46 29.47
N LYS A 41 -10.52 23.44 28.58
CA LYS A 41 -10.54 24.88 28.85
C LYS A 41 -9.26 25.47 29.47
N ILE A 42 -8.22 25.63 28.64
CA ILE A 42 -7.22 26.70 28.83
C ILE A 42 -7.69 27.89 27.96
N PRO A 43 -7.85 29.11 28.50
CA PRO A 43 -8.10 30.30 27.70
C PRO A 43 -6.89 30.52 26.79
N ALA A 44 -7.09 30.56 25.48
CA ALA A 44 -6.01 30.69 24.50
C ALA A 44 -5.13 31.91 24.80
N PRO A 45 -3.84 31.74 25.19
CA PRO A 45 -2.87 32.78 24.93
C PRO A 45 -2.60 32.75 23.42
N ALA A 46 -2.42 33.92 22.81
CA ALA A 46 -2.04 34.06 21.41
C ALA A 46 -0.67 33.41 21.16
N ILE A 47 -0.64 32.10 20.95
CA ILE A 47 0.52 31.39 20.44
C ILE A 47 0.60 31.79 18.97
N PRO A 48 1.69 32.45 18.51
CA PRO A 48 1.85 32.76 17.10
C PRO A 48 1.77 31.44 16.35
N ALA A 49 0.89 31.35 15.34
CA ALA A 49 0.70 30.16 14.54
C ALA A 49 2.06 29.68 14.03
N ILE A 50 2.62 28.67 14.69
CA ILE A 50 3.84 28.00 14.24
C ILE A 50 3.43 27.37 12.91
N LYS A 51 3.83 28.01 11.81
CA LYS A 51 3.81 27.40 10.48
C LYS A 51 4.84 26.27 10.52
N ILE A 52 4.46 25.13 11.08
CA ILE A 52 5.22 23.90 10.92
C ILE A 52 5.20 23.67 9.41
N SER A 53 6.32 23.91 8.75
CA SER A 53 6.48 23.51 7.36
C SER A 53 6.32 22.00 7.36
N THR A 54 5.14 21.51 7.01
CA THR A 54 4.89 20.08 6.85
C THR A 54 5.60 19.65 5.57
N ASN A 55 6.93 19.58 5.62
CA ASN A 55 7.73 18.97 4.58
C ASN A 55 7.45 17.46 4.64
N ARG A 56 6.28 17.09 4.11
CA ARG A 56 5.92 15.69 3.90
C ARG A 56 6.97 15.10 2.98
N GLY A 57 7.46 13.90 3.30
CA GLY A 57 8.36 13.13 2.45
C GLY A 57 9.78 12.86 2.98
N GLY A 58 10.12 13.32 4.18
CA GLY A 58 11.44 13.08 4.77
C GLY A 58 12.56 13.67 3.92
N ILE A 59 13.70 12.97 3.82
CA ILE A 59 14.90 13.43 3.08
C ILE A 59 14.64 13.76 1.60
N THR A 60 13.63 13.13 0.99
CA THR A 60 13.30 13.30 -0.44
C THR A 60 12.22 14.37 -0.68
N GLY A 61 11.59 14.88 0.39
CA GLY A 61 10.56 15.94 0.30
C GLY A 61 9.49 15.67 -0.75
N LYS A 62 9.28 16.64 -1.65
CA LYS A 62 8.26 16.59 -2.73
C LYS A 62 8.46 15.46 -3.74
N HIS A 63 9.68 14.96 -3.91
CA HIS A 63 9.99 13.88 -4.86
C HIS A 63 9.86 12.48 -4.24
N ASN A 64 9.36 12.37 -3.01
CA ASN A 64 9.17 11.08 -2.38
C ASN A 64 8.08 10.29 -3.12
N PRO A 65 8.42 9.17 -3.80
CA PRO A 65 7.43 8.38 -4.53
C PRO A 65 6.33 7.82 -3.60
N MET A 66 6.58 7.75 -2.28
CA MET A 66 5.60 7.33 -1.27
C MET A 66 4.49 8.36 -1.01
N LEU A 67 4.69 9.63 -1.39
CA LEU A 67 3.65 10.67 -1.25
C LEU A 67 2.65 10.68 -2.39
N SER A 68 2.97 10.06 -3.52
CA SER A 68 2.02 9.94 -4.62
C SER A 68 0.83 9.07 -4.21
N SER A 69 -0.38 9.63 -4.24
CA SER A 69 -1.59 8.95 -3.77
C SER A 69 -1.98 7.74 -4.62
N HIS A 70 -1.48 7.66 -5.86
CA HIS A 70 -1.91 6.66 -6.86
C HIS A 70 -0.76 5.89 -7.54
N SER A 71 0.43 5.81 -6.92
CA SER A 71 1.50 4.98 -7.52
C SER A 71 1.30 3.49 -7.28
N LEU A 72 1.61 2.69 -8.32
CA LEU A 72 1.64 1.23 -8.25
C LEU A 72 2.57 0.74 -7.14
N GLY A 73 3.74 1.35 -6.98
CA GLY A 73 4.71 0.99 -5.94
C GLY A 73 4.14 1.13 -4.53
N LYS A 74 3.35 2.17 -4.25
CA LYS A 74 2.68 2.35 -2.96
C LYS A 74 1.67 1.23 -2.71
N ILE A 75 0.82 0.92 -3.71
CA ILE A 75 -0.19 -0.14 -3.63
C ILE A 75 0.46 -1.50 -3.32
N ILE A 76 1.50 -1.88 -4.09
CA ILE A 76 2.20 -3.16 -3.90
C ILE A 76 2.88 -3.24 -2.53
N ARG A 77 3.51 -2.15 -2.07
CA ARG A 77 4.14 -2.09 -0.75
C ARG A 77 3.13 -2.38 0.36
N TRP A 78 1.96 -1.76 0.31
CA TRP A 78 0.90 -1.98 1.30
C TRP A 78 0.35 -3.40 1.24
N TYR A 79 0.10 -3.91 0.03
CA TYR A 79 -0.37 -5.27 -0.16
C TYR A 79 0.60 -6.30 0.45
N LYS A 80 1.90 -6.23 0.09
CA LYS A 80 2.92 -7.13 0.64
C LYS A 80 3.07 -6.98 2.15
N GLY A 81 3.04 -5.75 2.66
CA GLY A 81 3.13 -5.46 4.09
C GLY A 81 1.97 -6.05 4.88
N ARG A 82 0.72 -5.82 4.42
CA ARG A 82 -0.47 -6.33 5.08
C ARG A 82 -0.52 -7.85 5.05
N CYS A 83 -0.25 -8.47 3.90
CA CYS A 83 -0.20 -9.94 3.81
C CYS A 83 0.85 -10.54 4.75
N THR A 84 2.02 -9.91 4.87
CA THR A 84 3.07 -10.37 5.80
C THR A 84 2.61 -10.26 7.25
N PHE A 85 1.99 -9.14 7.63
CA PHE A 85 1.45 -8.92 8.96
C PHE A 85 0.37 -9.96 9.31
N GLU A 86 -0.61 -10.16 8.42
CA GLU A 86 -1.69 -11.14 8.62
C GLU A 86 -1.12 -12.56 8.73
N THR A 87 -0.23 -12.95 7.81
CA THR A 87 0.39 -14.30 7.81
C THR A 87 1.12 -14.58 9.12
N ARG A 88 1.87 -13.60 9.63
CA ARG A 88 2.60 -13.72 10.91
C ARG A 88 1.70 -13.63 12.14
N SER A 89 0.52 -13.01 12.02
CA SER A 89 -0.45 -12.91 13.12
C SER A 89 -1.22 -14.22 13.33
N ILE A 90 -1.31 -15.07 12.30
CA ILE A 90 -1.93 -16.40 12.37
C ILE A 90 -0.97 -17.37 13.05
N LYS A 91 -1.13 -17.57 14.36
CA LYS A 91 -0.27 -18.43 15.19
C LYS A 91 -0.22 -19.90 14.74
N THR A 92 -1.23 -20.36 14.03
CA THR A 92 -1.36 -21.75 13.57
C THR A 92 -0.72 -22.00 12.21
N CYS A 93 -0.23 -20.96 11.53
CA CYS A 93 0.37 -21.08 10.20
C CYS A 93 1.80 -21.63 10.32
N PRO A 94 2.10 -22.84 9.80
CA PRO A 94 3.44 -23.43 9.90
C PRO A 94 4.50 -22.65 9.09
N ILE A 95 4.05 -21.91 8.07
CA ILE A 95 4.91 -21.22 7.09
C ILE A 95 5.19 -19.77 7.52
N ALA A 96 4.50 -19.25 8.55
CA ALA A 96 4.63 -17.87 9.01
C ALA A 96 6.07 -17.38 9.31
N PRO A 97 6.96 -18.17 9.98
CA PRO A 97 8.32 -17.70 10.27
C PRO A 97 9.23 -17.68 9.03
N GLU A 98 9.00 -18.55 8.05
CA GLU A 98 9.82 -18.67 6.84
C GLU A 98 9.27 -17.86 5.65
N PHE A 99 8.03 -17.38 5.77
CA PHE A 99 7.39 -16.63 4.71
C PHE A 99 8.13 -15.32 4.41
N ALA A 100 8.62 -15.22 3.18
CA ALA A 100 9.23 -14.02 2.64
C ALA A 100 8.78 -13.80 1.19
N TRP A 101 8.47 -12.53 0.88
CA TRP A 101 8.22 -12.11 -0.49
C TRP A 101 9.53 -12.08 -1.29
N GLN A 102 9.47 -12.46 -2.56
CA GLN A 102 10.52 -12.08 -3.50
C GLN A 102 10.70 -10.54 -3.53
N SER A 103 11.95 -10.11 -3.57
CA SER A 103 12.30 -8.69 -3.66
C SER A 103 11.77 -8.07 -4.96
N ARG A 104 11.33 -6.81 -4.88
CA ARG A 104 10.72 -6.04 -5.97
C ARG A 104 9.47 -6.72 -6.56
N PHE A 105 8.96 -6.19 -7.66
CA PHE A 105 7.86 -6.77 -8.41
C PHE A 105 8.13 -6.53 -9.90
N HIS A 106 7.57 -7.39 -10.74
CA HIS A 106 7.57 -7.22 -12.19
C HIS A 106 6.19 -6.73 -12.60
N ASP A 107 6.14 -5.61 -13.31
CA ASP A 107 4.93 -5.02 -13.86
C ASP A 107 4.95 -5.06 -15.39
N TYR A 108 3.75 -5.15 -15.97
CA TYR A 108 3.54 -5.12 -17.41
C TYR A 108 2.26 -4.36 -17.70
N ILE A 109 2.34 -3.31 -18.53
CA ILE A 109 1.19 -2.47 -18.88
C ILE A 109 0.39 -3.16 -19.98
N ILE A 110 -0.83 -3.58 -19.65
CA ILE A 110 -1.75 -4.23 -20.58
C ILE A 110 -2.53 -3.14 -21.33
N ARG A 111 -2.36 -3.08 -22.66
CA ARG A 111 -3.03 -2.10 -23.52
C ARG A 111 -4.04 -2.74 -24.49
N ASP A 112 -3.81 -4.01 -24.82
CA ASP A 112 -4.60 -4.73 -25.82
C ASP A 112 -5.31 -5.95 -25.22
N GLU A 113 -6.47 -6.27 -25.77
CA GLU A 113 -7.26 -7.44 -25.35
C GLU A 113 -6.55 -8.77 -25.61
N LEU A 114 -5.80 -8.86 -26.72
CA LEU A 114 -5.00 -10.04 -27.04
C LEU A 114 -3.97 -10.33 -25.94
N ILE A 115 -3.29 -9.30 -25.45
CA ILE A 115 -2.32 -9.39 -24.36
C ILE A 115 -3.03 -9.78 -23.05
N LEU A 116 -4.16 -9.14 -22.76
CA LEU A 116 -4.97 -9.43 -21.58
C LEU A 116 -5.36 -10.91 -21.52
N ASN A 117 -5.84 -11.47 -22.64
CA ASN A 117 -6.22 -12.87 -22.73
C ASN A 117 -5.02 -13.82 -22.58
N ARG A 118 -3.86 -13.47 -23.14
CA ARG A 118 -2.61 -14.23 -22.92
C ARG A 118 -2.20 -14.25 -21.44
N ILE A 119 -2.25 -13.11 -20.76
CA ILE A 119 -1.88 -13.01 -19.35
C ILE A 119 -2.87 -13.75 -18.46
N ARG A 120 -4.17 -13.66 -18.74
CA ARG A 120 -5.20 -14.45 -18.04
C ARG A 120 -4.94 -15.95 -18.17
N ASN A 121 -4.69 -16.41 -19.39
CA ASN A 121 -4.37 -17.82 -19.65
C ASN A 121 -3.10 -18.25 -18.91
N TYR A 122 -2.07 -17.39 -18.89
CA TYR A 122 -0.86 -17.66 -18.13
C TYR A 122 -1.14 -17.78 -16.62
N ILE A 123 -1.89 -16.86 -16.02
CA ILE A 123 -2.21 -16.88 -14.58
C ILE A 123 -2.93 -18.17 -14.20
N VAL A 124 -3.88 -18.61 -15.02
CA VAL A 124 -4.66 -19.84 -14.77
C VAL A 124 -3.81 -21.10 -14.94
N ARG A 125 -2.96 -21.16 -15.97
CA ARG A 125 -2.16 -22.36 -16.30
C ARG A 125 -0.89 -22.49 -15.47
N ASN A 126 -0.37 -21.39 -14.96
CA ASN A 126 0.90 -21.36 -14.24
C ASN A 126 0.95 -22.27 -12.99
N PRO A 127 -0.10 -22.36 -12.15
CA PRO A 127 -0.17 -23.34 -11.06
C PRO A 127 0.02 -24.79 -11.52
N GLU A 128 -0.55 -25.19 -12.65
CA GLU A 128 -0.46 -26.55 -13.19
C GLU A 128 0.96 -26.89 -13.67
N THR A 129 1.65 -25.91 -14.23
CA THR A 129 3.03 -26.07 -14.72
C THR A 129 4.09 -25.93 -13.63
N TRP A 130 3.69 -25.59 -12.40
CA TRP A 130 4.64 -25.38 -11.30
C TRP A 130 5.14 -26.70 -10.74
N LYS A 131 6.38 -27.05 -11.11
CA LYS A 131 7.07 -28.28 -10.66
C LYS A 131 7.41 -28.35 -9.16
N GLY A 132 7.15 -27.28 -8.41
CA GLY A 132 7.51 -27.16 -6.99
C GLY A 132 6.43 -27.59 -6.00
N CYS A 133 5.36 -28.26 -6.45
CA CYS A 133 4.47 -29.01 -5.55
C CYS A 133 4.99 -30.44 -5.43
N ARG A 134 6.05 -30.64 -4.64
CA ARG A 134 6.50 -31.94 -4.12
C ARG A 134 6.81 -31.79 -2.64
#